data_AF-A0A7Z9LHH7-F1
#
_entry.id   AF-A0A7Z9LHH7-F1
#
_cell.length_a   1.000
_cell.length_b   1.000
_cell.length_c   1.000
_cell.angle_alpha   90.00
_cell.angle_beta   90.00
_cell.angle_gamma   90.00
#
_symmetry.space_group_name_H-M   'P 1'
#
loop_
_entity.id
_entity.type
_entity.pdbx_description
1 polymer ?
#
loop_
_entity_poly.entity_id
_entity_poly.type
_entity_poly.pdbx_seq_one_letter_code
_entity_poly.pdbx_strand_id
1 'polypeptide(L)'
;QVENRFNDGKCDREGRIWAGRSHDPETSATGYLYRIDPDLSHSRWDGPYICPNGPAISPDDSTLYHVDTFGGTVWAFDKHPDGTISNRREFARLDSKKEGFPDGLTVDNENRVWLAHWGGSRITCFSPQGERLGFVELPVPQVTSCTFGGPDLSVLYITTAARNLDLVKYPLAGALFRVPTKTTGSSSPAFAG
;
A
#
# COMPACT_ATOMS: atom_id res chain seq x y z
N GLN A 1 -2.37 -14.97 -23.50
CA GLN A 1 -1.52 -14.02 -22.73
C GLN A 1 -1.84 -14.26 -21.27
N VAL A 2 -0.86 -14.20 -20.36
CA VAL A 2 -1.18 -14.20 -18.93
C VAL A 2 -1.98 -12.92 -18.68
N GLU A 3 -3.25 -13.06 -18.32
CA GLU A 3 -4.14 -11.93 -18.11
C GLU A 3 -3.70 -11.23 -16.83
N ASN A 4 -2.98 -10.13 -17.00
CA ASN A 4 -2.48 -9.33 -15.89
C ASN A 4 -3.27 -8.03 -15.82
N ARG A 5 -3.73 -7.64 -14.63
CA ARG A 5 -4.46 -6.40 -14.37
C ARG A 5 -3.64 -5.44 -13.51
N PHE A 6 -3.88 -4.14 -13.64
CA PHE A 6 -3.40 -3.20 -12.62
C PHE A 6 -4.12 -3.46 -11.29
N ASN A 7 -3.42 -3.14 -10.20
CA ASN A 7 -3.95 -3.25 -8.85
C ASN A 7 -3.89 -1.87 -8.18
N ASP A 8 -2.93 -1.63 -7.27
CA ASP A 8 -2.78 -0.34 -6.59
C ASP A 8 -1.75 0.58 -7.29
N GLY A 9 -1.86 1.88 -7.02
CA GLY A 9 -0.99 2.90 -7.61
C GLY A 9 -1.01 4.25 -6.90
N LYS A 10 0.11 4.98 -7.00
CA LYS A 10 0.30 6.28 -6.35
C LYS A 10 1.22 7.19 -7.15
N CYS A 11 0.97 8.49 -7.11
CA CYS A 11 1.85 9.48 -7.72
C CYS A 11 3.01 9.85 -6.79
N ASP A 12 4.22 9.97 -7.36
CA ASP A 12 5.35 10.61 -6.68
C ASP A 12 5.32 12.14 -6.83
N ARG A 13 6.25 12.85 -6.16
CA ARG A 13 6.29 14.33 -6.19
C ARG A 13 6.56 14.92 -7.56
N GLU A 14 7.20 14.17 -8.45
CA GLU A 14 7.48 14.58 -9.83
C GLU A 14 6.28 14.27 -10.75
N GLY A 15 5.16 13.80 -10.18
CA GLY A 15 3.94 13.50 -10.91
C GLY A 15 4.04 12.25 -11.77
N ARG A 16 4.87 11.27 -11.37
CA ARG A 16 4.95 9.94 -12.01
C ARG A 16 4.02 8.96 -11.28
N ILE A 17 3.30 8.12 -12.01
CA ILE A 17 2.49 7.05 -11.39
C ILE A 17 3.37 5.83 -11.18
N TRP A 18 3.41 5.34 -9.95
CA TRP A 18 3.94 4.03 -9.62
C TRP A 18 2.77 3.07 -9.41
N ALA A 19 2.75 1.93 -10.11
CA ALA A 19 1.61 1.01 -10.06
C ALA A 19 2.04 -0.46 -10.22
N GLY A 20 1.36 -1.34 -9.47
CA GLY A 20 1.54 -2.77 -9.55
C GLY A 20 0.61 -3.42 -10.58
N ARG A 21 1.13 -4.38 -11.35
CA ARG A 21 0.31 -5.26 -12.20
C ARG A 21 0.38 -6.69 -11.67
N SER A 22 -0.73 -7.38 -11.41
CA SER A 22 -0.79 -8.80 -10.96
C SER A 22 -1.33 -9.73 -12.03
N HIS A 23 -1.10 -11.04 -11.86
CA HIS A 23 -1.92 -12.07 -12.52
C HIS A 23 -3.37 -11.97 -12.03
N ASP A 24 -4.36 -12.03 -12.92
CA ASP A 24 -5.79 -12.03 -12.56
C ASP A 24 -6.36 -13.47 -12.57
N PRO A 25 -5.86 -14.33 -11.67
CA PRO A 25 -6.55 -14.60 -10.41
C PRO A 25 -5.58 -14.67 -9.21
N GLU A 26 -4.43 -14.02 -9.31
CA GLU A 26 -3.42 -13.86 -8.25
C GLU A 26 -2.78 -15.19 -7.79
N THR A 27 -2.69 -16.16 -8.70
CA THR A 27 -2.15 -17.49 -8.42
C THR A 27 -0.71 -17.70 -8.89
N SER A 28 -0.10 -16.71 -9.54
CA SER A 28 1.25 -16.83 -10.12
C SER A 28 2.02 -15.55 -9.98
N ALA A 29 3.31 -15.66 -9.67
CA ALA A 29 4.23 -14.52 -9.60
C ALA A 29 4.60 -14.05 -11.02
N THR A 30 3.69 -13.35 -11.68
CA THR A 30 3.93 -12.71 -12.99
C THR A 30 3.80 -11.19 -12.92
N GLY A 31 3.54 -10.66 -11.73
CA GLY A 31 3.31 -9.25 -11.50
C GLY A 31 4.60 -8.45 -11.35
N TYR A 32 4.54 -7.17 -11.66
CA TYR A 32 5.69 -6.28 -11.56
C TYR A 32 5.24 -4.88 -11.12
N LEU A 33 6.15 -4.16 -10.48
CA LEU A 33 6.05 -2.73 -10.24
C LEU A 33 6.45 -1.96 -11.50
N TYR A 34 5.60 -1.04 -11.92
CA TYR A 34 5.81 -0.15 -13.05
C TYR A 34 5.88 1.30 -12.58
N ARG A 35 6.57 2.11 -13.37
CA ARG A 35 6.51 3.58 -13.34
C ARG A 35 5.96 4.06 -14.69
N ILE A 36 5.04 5.00 -14.64
CA ILE A 36 4.49 5.71 -15.79
C ILE A 36 4.86 7.19 -15.61
N ASP A 37 5.64 7.70 -16.55
CA ASP A 37 6.11 9.08 -16.57
C ASP A 37 5.03 10.03 -17.13
N PRO A 38 5.14 11.35 -16.93
CA PRO A 38 4.14 12.33 -17.40
C PRO A 38 3.93 12.31 -18.92
N ASP A 39 4.89 11.82 -19.70
CA ASP A 39 4.75 11.65 -21.15
C ASP A 39 4.10 10.31 -21.56
N LEU A 40 3.56 9.56 -20.59
CA LEU A 40 2.96 8.22 -20.72
C LEU A 40 3.95 7.12 -21.11
N SER A 41 5.25 7.42 -21.19
CA SER A 41 6.26 6.37 -21.25
C SER A 41 6.25 5.57 -19.95
N HIS A 42 6.56 4.29 -20.04
CA HIS A 42 6.51 3.41 -18.87
C HIS A 42 7.68 2.43 -18.85
N SER A 43 8.08 2.09 -17.63
CA SER A 43 9.20 1.21 -17.35
C SER A 43 8.85 0.23 -16.23
N ARG A 44 9.42 -0.97 -16.31
CA ARG A 44 9.26 -2.04 -15.33
C ARG A 44 10.46 -2.01 -14.38
N TRP A 45 10.22 -1.96 -13.08
CA TRP A 45 11.27 -1.72 -12.10
C TRP A 45 11.59 -2.93 -11.22
N ASP A 46 10.59 -3.61 -10.66
CA ASP A 46 10.85 -4.72 -9.74
C ASP A 46 9.77 -5.81 -9.79
N GLY A 47 10.16 -7.03 -9.42
CA GLY A 47 9.35 -8.25 -9.44
C GLY A 47 10.18 -9.49 -9.84
N PRO A 48 9.53 -10.64 -10.07
CA PRO A 48 8.09 -10.82 -10.13
C PRO A 48 7.41 -10.91 -8.75
N TYR A 49 6.14 -10.54 -8.72
CA TYR A 49 5.24 -10.55 -7.55
C TYR A 49 3.95 -11.30 -7.84
N ILE A 50 3.30 -11.83 -6.79
CA ILE A 50 2.01 -12.50 -6.93
C ILE A 50 0.89 -11.46 -7.05
N CYS A 51 0.81 -10.56 -6.06
CA CYS A 51 -0.17 -9.48 -6.06
C CYS A 51 0.47 -8.19 -5.53
N PRO A 52 1.05 -7.37 -6.44
CA PRO A 52 1.68 -6.12 -6.08
C PRO A 52 0.62 -5.10 -5.63
N ASN A 53 0.85 -4.51 -4.46
CA ASN A 53 0.00 -3.52 -3.81
C ASN A 53 0.83 -2.35 -3.29
N GLY A 54 0.20 -1.32 -2.74
CA GLY A 54 0.85 -0.03 -2.67
C GLY A 54 1.12 0.51 -4.10
N PRO A 55 1.86 1.61 -4.24
CA PRO A 55 2.97 1.97 -3.36
C PRO A 55 2.64 3.11 -2.40
N ALA A 56 3.52 3.29 -1.43
CA ALA A 56 3.61 4.54 -0.69
C ALA A 56 5.01 5.12 -0.81
N ILE A 57 5.14 6.43 -0.63
CA ILE A 57 6.39 7.16 -0.77
C ILE A 57 6.57 8.01 0.48
N SER A 58 7.79 8.06 1.02
CA SER A 58 8.11 8.84 2.21
C SER A 58 7.88 10.35 1.97
N PRO A 59 7.57 11.13 3.02
CA PRO A 59 7.39 12.57 2.92
C PRO A 59 8.59 13.36 2.38
N ASP A 60 9.79 12.80 2.31
CA ASP A 60 10.96 13.44 1.68
C ASP A 60 11.19 12.95 0.24
N ASP A 61 10.32 12.07 -0.27
CA ASP A 61 10.35 11.46 -1.61
C ASP A 61 11.59 10.56 -1.87
N SER A 62 12.30 10.16 -0.80
CA SER A 62 13.54 9.38 -0.87
C SER A 62 13.36 7.86 -0.72
N THR A 63 12.21 7.40 -0.24
CA THR A 63 11.92 5.97 -0.04
C THR A 63 10.60 5.60 -0.69
N LEU A 64 10.62 4.59 -1.55
CA LEU A 64 9.44 3.95 -2.11
C LEU A 64 9.16 2.64 -1.36
N TYR A 65 7.93 2.45 -0.94
CA TYR A 65 7.43 1.22 -0.32
C TYR A 65 6.46 0.51 -1.25
N HIS A 66 6.61 -0.79 -1.38
CA HIS A 66 5.79 -1.62 -2.26
C HIS A 66 5.45 -2.96 -1.58
N VAL A 67 4.30 -3.54 -1.88
CA VAL A 67 3.82 -4.75 -1.22
C VAL A 67 3.70 -5.89 -2.20
N ASP A 68 4.17 -7.08 -1.83
CA ASP A 68 3.70 -8.33 -2.43
C ASP A 68 2.74 -9.02 -1.45
N THR A 69 1.44 -8.90 -1.72
CA THR A 69 0.37 -9.30 -0.81
C THR A 69 0.51 -10.77 -0.43
N PHE A 70 0.54 -11.67 -1.41
CA PHE A 70 0.65 -13.11 -1.14
C PHE A 70 2.10 -13.57 -0.92
N GLY A 71 3.08 -12.73 -1.23
CA GLY A 71 4.46 -12.88 -0.72
C GLY A 71 4.60 -12.48 0.77
N GLY A 72 3.57 -11.87 1.36
CA GLY A 72 3.53 -11.48 2.78
C GLY A 72 4.52 -10.39 3.18
N THR A 73 5.08 -9.67 2.21
CA THR A 73 6.26 -8.81 2.42
C THR A 73 6.01 -7.39 1.91
N VAL A 74 6.43 -6.42 2.73
CA VAL A 74 6.59 -5.01 2.34
C VAL A 74 8.06 -4.78 2.01
N TRP A 75 8.32 -4.33 0.80
CA TRP A 75 9.64 -3.93 0.30
C TRP A 75 9.82 -2.42 0.41
N ALA A 76 11.05 -1.99 0.70
CA ALA A 76 11.48 -0.60 0.58
C ALA A 76 12.62 -0.48 -0.43
N PHE A 77 12.70 0.68 -1.07
CA PHE A 77 13.73 1.03 -2.04
C PHE A 77 14.19 2.46 -1.80
N ASP A 78 15.46 2.71 -2.06
CA ASP A 78 15.96 4.08 -2.18
C ASP A 78 15.45 4.63 -3.52
N LYS A 79 14.69 5.72 -3.47
CA LYS A 79 14.11 6.42 -4.61
C LYS A 79 14.98 7.65 -4.92
N HIS A 80 15.39 7.76 -6.18
CA HIS A 80 16.22 8.85 -6.67
C HIS A 80 15.37 9.92 -7.38
N PRO A 81 15.87 11.17 -7.51
CA PRO A 81 15.14 12.27 -8.16
C PRO A 81 14.75 11.98 -9.62
N ASP A 82 15.59 11.23 -10.36
CA ASP A 82 15.33 10.79 -11.73
C ASP A 82 14.25 9.68 -11.83
N GLY A 83 13.69 9.29 -10.68
CA GLY A 83 12.68 8.26 -10.56
C GLY A 83 13.22 6.85 -10.67
N THR A 84 14.54 6.66 -10.63
CA THR A 84 15.13 5.32 -10.48
C THR A 84 14.98 4.83 -9.05
N ILE A 85 14.93 3.51 -8.88
CA ILE A 85 14.93 2.87 -7.56
C ILE A 85 16.12 1.91 -7.42
N SER A 86 16.62 1.78 -6.20
CA SER A 86 17.76 0.92 -5.87
C SER A 86 17.67 0.39 -4.44
N ASN A 87 18.64 -0.43 -4.02
CA ASN A 87 18.76 -0.90 -2.63
C ASN A 87 17.47 -1.51 -2.05
N ARG A 88 16.89 -2.45 -2.82
CA ARG A 88 15.71 -3.22 -2.40
C ARG A 88 16.00 -3.94 -1.09
N ARG A 89 15.14 -3.71 -0.09
CA ARG A 89 15.23 -4.33 1.24
C ARG A 89 13.86 -4.71 1.77
N GLU A 90 13.82 -5.78 2.55
CA GLU A 90 12.62 -6.11 3.31
C GLU A 90 12.43 -5.05 4.39
N PHE A 91 11.29 -4.36 4.36
CA PHE A 91 10.91 -3.41 5.40
C PHE A 91 10.13 -4.10 6.51
N ALA A 92 9.15 -4.93 6.14
CA ALA A 92 8.37 -5.72 7.08
C ALA A 92 7.86 -6.99 6.42
N ARG A 93 7.67 -8.04 7.22
CA ARG A 93 7.02 -9.29 6.83
C ARG A 93 5.93 -9.64 7.82
N LEU A 94 4.79 -10.07 7.30
CA LEU A 94 3.65 -10.50 8.10
C LEU A 94 3.60 -12.02 8.25
N ASP A 95 3.23 -12.47 9.45
CA ASP A 95 2.81 -13.86 9.66
C ASP A 95 1.37 -14.00 9.16
N SER A 96 1.18 -14.54 7.96
CA SER A 96 -0.13 -14.61 7.31
C SER A 96 -1.21 -15.34 8.10
N LYS A 97 -0.82 -16.25 9.00
CA LYS A 97 -1.78 -16.99 9.85
C LYS A 97 -2.29 -16.15 11.01
N LYS A 98 -1.52 -15.18 11.48
CA LYS A 98 -1.85 -14.35 12.64
C LYS A 98 -2.27 -12.94 12.26
N GLU A 99 -1.70 -12.42 11.18
CA GLU A 99 -1.73 -11.01 10.82
C GLU A 99 -2.48 -10.76 9.51
N GLY A 100 -2.86 -11.81 8.77
CA GLY A 100 -3.34 -11.68 7.40
C GLY A 100 -2.24 -11.26 6.43
N PHE A 101 -2.64 -10.71 5.28
CA PHE A 101 -1.72 -10.33 4.20
C PHE A 101 -1.58 -8.80 4.12
N PRO A 102 -0.39 -8.27 3.78
CA PRO A 102 -0.22 -6.84 3.56
C PRO A 102 -0.99 -6.41 2.31
N ASP A 103 -1.69 -5.27 2.36
CA ASP A 103 -2.46 -4.73 1.23
C ASP A 103 -1.99 -3.28 0.94
N GLY A 104 -2.88 -2.31 0.78
CA GLY A 104 -2.53 -0.90 0.62
C GLY A 104 -1.88 -0.27 1.86
N LEU A 105 -1.09 0.78 1.64
CA LEU A 105 -0.38 1.51 2.70
C LEU A 105 -0.24 3.01 2.43
N THR A 106 0.08 3.75 3.48
CA THR A 106 0.50 5.16 3.39
C THR A 106 1.62 5.48 4.39
N VAL A 107 2.22 6.65 4.26
CA VAL A 107 3.26 7.15 5.18
C VAL A 107 2.78 8.46 5.81
N ASP A 108 2.97 8.62 7.11
CA ASP A 108 2.69 9.88 7.81
C ASP A 108 3.89 10.84 7.81
N ASN A 109 3.70 12.07 8.29
CA ASN A 109 4.75 13.09 8.34
C ASN A 109 5.85 12.80 9.38
N GLU A 110 5.71 11.75 10.18
CA GLU A 110 6.75 11.23 11.09
C GLU A 110 7.51 10.04 10.47
N ASN A 111 7.33 9.79 9.16
CA ASN A 111 7.91 8.69 8.40
C ASN A 111 7.45 7.28 8.85
N ARG A 112 6.31 7.18 9.56
CA ARG A 112 5.75 5.88 9.93
C ARG A 112 4.90 5.33 8.80
N VAL A 113 4.98 4.02 8.60
CA VAL A 113 4.21 3.31 7.57
C VAL A 113 2.93 2.74 8.17
N TRP A 114 1.79 3.11 7.61
CA TRP A 114 0.47 2.62 8.00
C TRP A 114 0.01 1.60 6.95
N LEU A 115 -0.08 0.34 7.35
CA LEU A 115 -0.30 -0.81 6.47
C LEU A 115 -1.66 -1.45 6.74
N ALA A 116 -2.46 -1.67 5.69
CA ALA A 116 -3.68 -2.45 5.76
C ALA A 116 -3.41 -3.96 5.76
N HIS A 117 -4.22 -4.69 6.53
CA HIS A 117 -4.12 -6.14 6.67
C HIS A 117 -5.35 -6.84 6.08
N TRP A 118 -5.20 -7.39 4.87
CA TRP A 118 -6.21 -8.24 4.25
C TRP A 118 -6.37 -9.56 5.03
N GLY A 119 -7.56 -9.77 5.59
CA GLY A 119 -7.85 -10.90 6.48
C GLY A 119 -7.36 -10.72 7.92
N GLY A 120 -6.75 -9.58 8.25
CA GLY A 120 -6.15 -9.31 9.57
C GLY A 120 -6.93 -8.33 10.45
N SER A 121 -8.05 -7.78 9.97
CA SER A 121 -8.94 -6.89 10.73
C SER A 121 -8.27 -5.66 11.35
N ARG A 122 -7.26 -5.08 10.71
CA ARG A 122 -6.52 -3.94 11.28
C ARG A 122 -5.72 -3.12 10.27
N ILE A 123 -5.32 -1.94 10.72
CA ILE A 123 -4.17 -1.19 10.20
C ILE A 123 -3.02 -1.31 11.22
N THR A 124 -1.81 -1.68 10.81
CA THR A 124 -0.62 -1.61 11.67
C THR A 124 0.22 -0.39 11.32
N CYS A 125 0.69 0.33 12.35
CA CYS A 125 1.64 1.41 12.21
C CYS A 125 3.05 0.87 12.50
N PHE A 126 3.98 1.08 11.56
CA PHE A 126 5.38 0.69 11.66
C PHE A 126 6.28 1.92 11.80
N SER A 127 7.36 1.80 12.56
CA SER A 127 8.43 2.80 12.58
C SER A 127 9.12 2.88 11.21
N PRO A 128 9.90 3.95 10.93
CA PRO A 128 10.69 4.03 9.70
C PRO A 128 11.71 2.87 9.56
N GLN A 129 12.00 2.15 10.64
CA GLN A 129 12.90 0.99 10.69
C GLN A 129 12.15 -0.35 10.55
N GLY A 130 10.82 -0.36 10.40
CA GLY A 130 10.02 -1.57 10.24
C GLY A 130 9.55 -2.21 11.56
N GLU A 131 9.70 -1.52 12.69
CA GLU A 131 9.23 -2.02 13.98
C GLU A 131 7.73 -1.75 14.14
N ARG A 132 6.97 -2.72 14.66
CA ARG A 132 5.53 -2.53 14.94
C ARG A 132 5.36 -1.58 16.13
N LEU A 133 4.77 -0.41 15.90
CA LEU A 133 4.49 0.59 16.94
C LEU A 133 3.14 0.39 17.61
N GLY A 134 2.16 -0.15 16.86
CA GLY A 134 0.80 -0.36 17.33
C GLY A 134 -0.14 -0.64 16.16
N PHE A 135 -1.43 -0.81 16.45
CA PHE A 135 -2.45 -1.07 15.43
C PHE A 135 -3.78 -0.42 15.77
N VAL A 136 -4.58 -0.18 14.74
CA VAL A 136 -5.99 0.17 14.81
C VAL A 136 -6.78 -1.07 14.43
N GLU A 137 -7.57 -1.60 15.36
CA GLU A 137 -8.46 -2.73 15.10
C GLU A 137 -9.74 -2.29 14.38
N LEU A 138 -10.20 -3.11 13.43
CA LEU A 138 -11.43 -2.91 12.67
C LEU A 138 -12.38 -4.09 12.88
N PRO A 139 -13.71 -3.86 12.86
CA PRO A 139 -14.70 -4.91 13.06
C PRO A 139 -14.93 -5.77 11.79
N VAL A 140 -14.01 -5.75 10.83
CA VAL A 140 -14.14 -6.43 9.53
C VAL A 140 -12.80 -7.00 9.09
N PRO A 141 -12.76 -8.21 8.49
CA PRO A 141 -11.50 -8.89 8.24
C PRO A 141 -10.71 -8.35 7.04
N GLN A 142 -11.39 -7.87 6.00
CA GLN A 142 -10.75 -7.48 4.74
C GLN A 142 -10.49 -5.96 4.72
N VAL A 143 -9.45 -5.52 5.40
CA VAL A 143 -8.99 -4.13 5.36
C VAL A 143 -8.05 -3.96 4.17
N THR A 144 -8.39 -3.06 3.24
CA THR A 144 -7.75 -3.01 1.91
C THR A 144 -6.73 -1.90 1.75
N SER A 145 -7.00 -0.68 2.23
CA SER A 145 -6.05 0.43 2.10
C SER A 145 -6.35 1.53 3.10
N CYS A 146 -5.45 2.50 3.22
CA CYS A 146 -5.67 3.67 4.05
C CYS A 146 -4.97 4.93 3.52
N THR A 147 -5.52 6.09 3.82
CA THR A 147 -4.91 7.39 3.49
C THR A 147 -5.32 8.46 4.50
N PHE A 148 -4.49 9.47 4.67
CA PHE A 148 -4.80 10.62 5.52
C PHE A 148 -5.67 11.64 4.78
N GLY A 149 -6.62 12.23 5.49
CA GLY A 149 -7.54 13.23 4.98
C GLY A 149 -8.11 14.09 6.10
N GLY A 150 -9.17 14.85 5.78
CA GLY A 150 -9.71 15.88 6.67
C GLY A 150 -9.01 17.23 6.49
N PRO A 151 -9.51 18.31 7.13
CA PRO A 151 -9.03 19.67 6.90
C PRO A 151 -7.54 19.89 7.21
N ASP A 152 -6.99 19.12 8.13
CA ASP A 152 -5.61 19.19 8.61
C ASP A 152 -4.81 17.89 8.35
N LEU A 153 -5.37 16.98 7.54
CA LEU A 153 -4.81 15.66 7.24
C LEU A 153 -4.53 14.79 8.49
N SER A 154 -5.27 15.00 9.59
CA SER A 154 -5.14 14.24 10.85
C SER A 154 -6.15 13.08 10.99
N VAL A 155 -6.87 12.73 9.93
CA VAL A 155 -7.84 11.63 9.95
C VAL A 155 -7.40 10.54 8.98
N LEU A 156 -7.18 9.33 9.48
CA LEU A 156 -6.89 8.16 8.64
C LEU A 156 -8.22 7.57 8.13
N TYR A 157 -8.46 7.66 6.83
CA TYR A 157 -9.54 6.97 6.14
C TYR A 157 -9.08 5.57 5.72
N ILE A 158 -9.95 4.58 5.89
CA ILE A 158 -9.63 3.17 5.73
C ILE A 158 -10.70 2.50 4.89
N THR A 159 -10.31 1.92 3.74
CA THR A 159 -11.20 1.14 2.88
C THR A 159 -11.19 -0.32 3.27
N THR A 160 -12.30 -1.00 3.01
CA THR A 160 -12.46 -2.43 3.29
C THR A 160 -13.23 -3.11 2.15
N ALA A 161 -13.18 -4.43 2.10
CA ALA A 161 -13.92 -5.24 1.13
C ALA A 161 -14.94 -6.16 1.80
N ALA A 162 -15.92 -6.60 0.99
CA ALA A 162 -16.99 -7.52 1.37
C ALA A 162 -16.90 -8.87 0.62
N ARG A 163 -15.82 -9.09 -0.13
CA ARG A 163 -15.72 -10.20 -1.09
C ARG A 163 -15.69 -11.53 -0.35
N ASN A 164 -16.60 -12.44 -0.68
CA ASN A 164 -16.66 -13.78 -0.08
C ASN A 164 -16.77 -13.78 1.47
N LEU A 165 -17.42 -12.77 2.06
CA LEU A 165 -17.67 -12.71 3.50
C LEU A 165 -19.14 -12.99 3.84
N ASP A 166 -19.34 -13.56 5.02
CA ASP A 166 -20.65 -13.62 5.66
C ASP A 166 -21.02 -12.23 6.21
N LEU A 167 -21.96 -11.56 5.53
CA LEU A 167 -22.42 -10.22 5.90
C LEU A 167 -23.33 -10.20 7.14
N VAL A 168 -23.87 -11.35 7.56
CA VAL A 168 -24.57 -11.44 8.84
C VAL A 168 -23.55 -11.34 9.99
N LYS A 169 -22.41 -12.03 9.84
CA LYS A 169 -21.31 -11.97 10.81
C LYS A 169 -20.53 -10.65 10.75
N TYR A 170 -20.31 -10.12 9.55
CA TYR A 170 -19.56 -8.88 9.32
C TYR A 170 -20.41 -7.83 8.60
N PRO A 171 -21.40 -7.23 9.28
CA PRO A 171 -22.37 -6.31 8.65
C PRO A 171 -21.74 -5.02 8.13
N LEU A 172 -20.52 -4.67 8.57
CA LEU A 172 -19.79 -3.49 8.10
C LEU A 172 -18.76 -3.81 7.00
N ALA A 173 -18.68 -5.05 6.52
CA ALA A 173 -17.73 -5.41 5.47
C ALA A 173 -18.01 -4.59 4.20
N GLY A 174 -16.95 -4.01 3.60
CA GLY A 174 -17.07 -3.11 2.45
C GLY A 174 -17.34 -1.64 2.81
N ALA A 175 -17.49 -1.30 4.10
CA ALA A 175 -17.64 0.08 4.53
C ALA A 175 -16.32 0.86 4.49
N LEU A 176 -16.45 2.20 4.45
CA LEU A 176 -15.38 3.14 4.68
C LEU A 176 -15.34 3.50 6.18
N PHE A 177 -14.17 3.38 6.79
CA PHE A 177 -13.92 3.78 8.18
C PHE A 177 -13.05 5.03 8.22
N ARG A 178 -13.10 5.76 9.34
CA ARG A 178 -12.19 6.87 9.62
C ARG A 178 -11.79 6.91 11.09
N VAL A 179 -10.54 7.23 11.37
CA VAL A 179 -10.01 7.31 12.74
C VAL A 179 -9.15 8.57 12.89
N PRO A 180 -9.42 9.45 13.87
CA PRO A 180 -8.53 10.56 14.19
C PRO A 180 -7.17 10.06 14.67
N THR A 181 -6.09 10.69 14.23
CA THR A 181 -4.71 10.35 14.59
C THR A 181 -4.02 11.52 15.29
N LYS A 182 -2.96 11.22 16.03
CA LYS A 182 -2.07 12.25 16.64
C LYS A 182 -1.03 12.79 15.67
N THR A 183 -0.90 12.15 14.52
CA THR A 183 -0.02 12.52 13.42
C THR A 183 -0.85 12.99 12.24
N THR A 184 -0.19 13.51 11.23
CA THR A 184 -0.80 13.98 9.99
C THR A 184 -0.15 13.31 8.79
N GLY A 185 -0.90 13.10 7.73
CA GLY A 185 -0.32 12.75 6.44
C GLY A 185 0.09 13.97 5.62
N SER A 186 0.41 13.69 4.37
CA SER A 186 0.68 14.69 3.33
C SER A 186 -0.37 14.62 2.23
N SER A 187 -0.64 15.76 1.58
CA SER A 187 -1.46 15.79 0.37
C SER A 187 -0.83 14.91 -0.71
N SER A 188 -1.64 14.10 -1.39
CA SER A 188 -1.14 13.27 -2.47
C SER A 188 -0.77 14.13 -3.69
N PRO A 189 0.42 13.94 -4.29
CA PRO A 189 0.74 14.57 -5.56
C PRO A 189 -0.25 14.15 -6.66
N ALA A 190 -0.44 15.02 -7.65
CA ALA A 190 -1.20 14.71 -8.85
C ALA A 190 -0.26 14.17 -9.94
N PHE A 191 -0.80 13.34 -10.84
CA PHE A 191 -0.12 12.98 -12.07
C PHE A 191 0.11 14.25 -12.91
N ALA A 192 1.28 14.37 -13.53
CA ALA A 192 1.69 15.59 -14.25
C ALA A 192 1.44 15.55 -15.77
N GLY A 193 0.74 14.52 -16.29
CA GLY A 193 0.53 14.26 -17.73
C GLY A 193 -0.89 13.90 -18.13
#